data_AF-A0A7J4QCH4-F1
#
_entry.id   AF-A0A7J4QCH4-F1
#
_cell.length_a   1.000
_cell.length_b   1.000
_cell.length_c   1.000
_cell.angle_alpha   90.00
_cell.angle_beta   90.00
_cell.angle_gamma   90.00
#
_symmetry.space_group_name_H-M   'P 1'
#
loop_
_entity.id
_entity.type
_entity.pdbx_description
1 polymer ?
#
loop_
_entity_poly.entity_id
_entity_poly.type
_entity_poly.pdbx_seq_one_letter_code
_entity_poly.pdbx_strand_id
1 'polypeptide(L)'
;MKIMLPLAVVLFALLLLSGCVVIEQRMTSPSMPSPVIETVETISVEEACIRACEQTKGNIENGPCLLNPIENTEWVCDVAHSPRIDIDNQPENQCSAFREGKARHFVEVSIDCIVIKKV
;
A
#
# COMPACT_ATOMS: atom_id res chain seq x y z
N MET A 1 71.29 -23.98 3.11
CA MET A 1 70.56 -23.58 4.33
C MET A 1 70.63 -22.09 4.69
N LYS A 2 71.68 -21.32 4.34
CA LYS A 2 71.76 -19.88 4.70
C LYS A 2 70.75 -18.96 3.98
N ILE A 3 70.30 -19.32 2.78
CA ILE A 3 69.37 -18.51 1.96
C ILE A 3 67.89 -18.82 2.23
N MET A 4 67.59 -19.94 2.92
CA MET A 4 66.21 -20.31 3.23
C MET A 4 65.63 -19.52 4.40
N LEU A 5 66.48 -19.05 5.32
CA LEU A 5 66.07 -18.24 6.45
C LEU A 5 65.55 -16.84 6.03
N PRO A 6 66.23 -16.05 5.18
CA PRO A 6 65.68 -14.78 4.73
C PRO A 6 64.42 -14.95 3.87
N LEU A 7 64.33 -16.01 3.08
CA LEU A 7 63.14 -16.30 2.27
C LEU A 7 61.91 -16.57 3.15
N ALA A 8 62.08 -17.36 4.22
CA ALA A 8 61.02 -17.65 5.17
C ALA A 8 60.58 -16.39 5.95
N VAL A 9 61.54 -15.52 6.32
CA VAL A 9 61.23 -14.25 7.01
C VAL A 9 60.48 -13.27 6.10
N VAL A 10 60.87 -13.16 4.82
CA VAL A 10 60.16 -12.30 3.85
C VAL A 10 58.74 -12.83 3.59
N LEU A 11 58.58 -14.14 3.45
CA LEU A 11 57.25 -14.76 3.27
C LEU A 11 56.35 -14.52 4.48
N PHE A 12 56.89 -14.63 5.69
CA PHE A 12 56.16 -14.37 6.92
C PHE A 12 55.80 -12.88 7.08
N ALA A 13 56.69 -11.97 6.69
CA ALA A 13 56.40 -10.53 6.70
C ALA A 13 55.29 -10.15 5.69
N LEU A 14 55.25 -10.78 4.51
CA LEU A 14 54.19 -10.59 3.53
C LEU A 14 52.83 -11.10 4.04
N LEU A 15 52.81 -12.21 4.78
CA LEU A 15 51.61 -12.73 5.44
C LEU A 15 51.08 -11.79 6.55
N LEU A 16 51.96 -11.10 7.26
CA LEU A 16 51.56 -10.13 8.30
C LEU A 16 51.04 -8.81 7.71
N LEU A 17 51.53 -8.41 6.53
CA LEU A 17 51.06 -7.20 5.83
C LEU A 17 49.71 -7.39 5.10
N SER A 18 49.16 -8.60 5.04
CA SER A 18 47.92 -8.91 4.31
C SER A 18 46.63 -8.90 5.17
N GLY A 19 46.68 -8.45 6.43
CA GLY A 19 45.49 -8.19 7.26
C GLY A 19 45.38 -6.71 7.63
N CYS A 20 44.26 -5.99 7.56
CA CYS A 20 42.86 -6.37 7.40
C CYS A 20 42.20 -5.38 6.44
N VAL A 21 41.75 -5.83 5.26
CA VAL A 21 40.66 -5.11 4.60
C VAL A 21 39.41 -5.46 5.41
N VAL A 22 38.98 -4.54 6.26
CA VAL A 22 37.60 -4.53 6.76
C VAL A 22 36.74 -4.22 5.56
N ILE A 23 36.34 -5.26 4.83
CA ILE A 23 35.27 -5.15 3.87
C ILE A 23 34.04 -4.86 4.72
N GLU A 24 33.57 -3.62 4.69
CA GLU A 24 32.24 -3.26 5.15
C GLU A 24 31.27 -4.01 4.22
N GLN A 25 31.02 -5.28 4.55
CA GLN A 25 29.89 -5.99 4.02
C GLN A 25 28.70 -5.19 4.51
N ARG A 26 28.10 -4.38 3.62
CA ARG A 26 26.65 -4.31 3.59
C ARG A 26 26.20 -5.76 3.44
N MET A 27 26.01 -6.40 4.58
CA MET A 27 25.17 -7.54 4.72
C MET A 27 23.81 -7.06 4.25
N THR A 28 23.52 -7.23 2.97
CA THR A 28 22.16 -7.61 2.58
C THR A 28 21.95 -8.93 3.30
N SER A 29 21.45 -8.82 4.53
CA SER A 29 21.06 -9.94 5.35
C SER A 29 20.20 -10.85 4.48
N PRO A 30 20.54 -12.13 4.27
CA PRO A 30 19.52 -13.09 3.90
C PRO A 30 18.63 -13.17 5.12
N SER A 31 17.57 -12.36 5.14
CA SER A 31 16.47 -12.55 6.06
C SER A 31 16.00 -13.97 5.82
N MET A 32 16.33 -14.89 6.73
CA MET A 32 15.41 -15.96 7.04
C MET A 32 14.02 -15.33 7.13
N PRO A 33 12.97 -15.96 6.58
CA PRO A 33 11.63 -15.43 6.75
C PRO A 33 11.37 -15.43 8.26
N SER A 34 11.56 -14.26 8.88
CA SER A 34 10.72 -13.82 9.98
C SER A 34 9.31 -14.20 9.57
N PRO A 35 8.46 -14.69 10.50
CA PRO A 35 7.04 -14.73 10.21
C PRO A 35 6.69 -13.33 9.71
N VAL A 36 6.36 -13.24 8.43
CA VAL A 36 5.86 -12.01 7.84
C VAL A 36 4.55 -11.84 8.57
N ILE A 37 4.60 -11.13 9.69
CA ILE A 37 3.44 -10.39 10.16
C ILE A 37 3.25 -9.42 9.01
N GLU A 38 2.45 -9.88 8.05
CA GLU A 38 1.88 -9.08 6.99
C GLU A 38 1.18 -7.99 7.75
N THR A 39 1.85 -6.83 7.86
CA THR A 39 1.22 -5.63 8.37
C THR A 39 0.11 -5.38 7.38
N VAL A 40 -1.10 -5.83 7.71
CA VAL A 40 -2.33 -5.40 7.07
C VAL A 40 -2.34 -3.90 7.30
N GLU A 41 -1.76 -3.15 6.37
CA GLU A 41 -1.83 -1.70 6.37
C GLU A 41 -3.31 -1.38 6.33
N THR A 42 -3.83 -0.87 7.45
CA THR A 42 -5.21 -0.42 7.53
C THR A 42 -5.34 0.77 6.61
N ILE A 43 -5.87 0.56 5.41
CA ILE A 43 -6.13 1.63 4.43
C ILE A 43 -7.26 2.53 4.95
N SER A 44 -7.23 3.82 4.61
CA SER A 44 -8.31 4.72 4.98
C SER A 44 -9.59 4.41 4.19
N VAL A 45 -10.73 4.89 4.68
CA VAL A 45 -12.02 4.73 3.98
C VAL A 45 -12.04 5.46 2.64
N GLU A 46 -11.36 6.60 2.56
CA GLU A 46 -11.18 7.34 1.31
C GLU A 46 -10.35 6.54 0.32
N GLU A 47 -9.22 6.00 0.77
CA GLU A 47 -8.33 5.19 -0.05
C GLU A 47 -9.03 3.91 -0.53
N ALA A 48 -9.81 3.26 0.32
CA ALA A 48 -10.65 2.13 -0.06
C ALA A 48 -11.67 2.51 -1.14
N CYS A 49 -12.28 3.68 -1.02
CA CYS A 49 -13.28 4.18 -1.95
C CYS A 49 -12.67 4.57 -3.32
N ILE A 50 -11.54 5.27 -3.31
CA ILE A 50 -10.77 5.61 -4.53
C ILE A 50 -10.38 4.33 -5.27
N ARG A 51 -9.79 3.35 -4.57
CA ARG A 51 -9.41 2.06 -5.18
C ARG A 51 -10.60 1.33 -5.78
N ALA A 52 -11.74 1.30 -5.09
CA ALA A 52 -12.95 0.67 -5.62
C ALA A 52 -13.44 1.38 -6.89
N CYS A 53 -13.36 2.71 -6.94
CA CYS A 53 -13.70 3.50 -8.11
C CYS A 53 -12.76 3.18 -9.29
N GLU A 54 -11.44 3.24 -9.08
CA GLU A 54 -10.44 2.96 -10.12
C GLU A 54 -10.50 1.53 -10.68
N GLN A 55 -10.91 0.58 -9.84
CA GLN A 55 -11.09 -0.83 -10.22
C GLN A 55 -12.42 -1.10 -10.95
N THR A 56 -13.35 -0.15 -10.93
CA THR A 56 -14.65 -0.32 -11.57
C THR A 56 -14.50 -0.24 -13.08
N LYS A 57 -14.93 -1.30 -13.76
CA LYS A 57 -14.95 -1.36 -15.22
C LYS A 57 -16.35 -1.02 -15.72
N GLY A 58 -16.44 -0.08 -16.65
CA GLY A 58 -17.70 0.27 -17.31
C GLY A 58 -18.14 1.70 -17.01
N ASN A 59 -19.40 2.00 -17.33
CA ASN A 59 -19.96 3.33 -17.19
C ASN A 59 -20.41 3.56 -15.73
N ILE A 60 -19.78 4.54 -15.06
CA ILE A 60 -20.14 4.98 -13.70
C ILE A 60 -20.81 6.36 -13.68
N GLU A 61 -21.16 6.91 -14.85
CA GLU A 61 -21.81 8.23 -15.00
C GLU A 61 -23.15 8.30 -14.29
N ASN A 62 -23.81 7.18 -14.01
CA ASN A 62 -25.05 7.21 -13.24
C ASN A 62 -24.81 7.17 -11.72
N GLY A 63 -23.56 7.16 -11.25
CA GLY A 63 -23.24 7.16 -9.83
C GLY A 63 -23.54 5.84 -9.13
N PRO A 64 -22.88 4.70 -9.47
CA PRO A 64 -23.14 3.47 -8.76
C PRO A 64 -22.57 3.54 -7.35
N CYS A 65 -23.24 2.85 -6.42
CA CYS A 65 -22.63 2.50 -5.15
C CYS A 65 -21.46 1.52 -5.39
N LEU A 66 -20.27 1.85 -4.87
CA LEU A 66 -19.05 1.07 -5.07
C LEU A 66 -18.81 0.08 -3.92
N LEU A 67 -19.05 0.49 -2.66
CA LEU A 67 -18.86 -0.35 -1.47
C LEU A 67 -20.01 -0.17 -0.48
N ASN A 68 -20.64 -1.27 -0.05
CA ASN A 68 -21.93 -1.25 0.66
C ASN A 68 -22.07 -2.38 1.71
N PRO A 69 -21.33 -2.37 2.82
CA PRO A 69 -20.42 -1.33 3.32
C PRO A 69 -18.96 -1.53 2.87
N ILE A 70 -18.09 -0.58 3.21
CA ILE A 70 -16.63 -0.78 3.24
C ILE A 70 -16.31 -1.80 4.33
N GLU A 71 -15.48 -2.80 3.99
CA GLU A 71 -15.22 -3.98 4.83
C GLU A 71 -14.84 -3.61 6.27
N ASN A 72 -15.50 -4.24 7.25
CA ASN A 72 -15.28 -4.01 8.69
C ASN A 72 -15.52 -2.56 9.15
N THR A 73 -16.37 -1.79 8.47
CA THR A 73 -16.71 -0.41 8.85
C THR A 73 -18.22 -0.10 8.77
N GLU A 74 -18.65 1.02 9.34
CA GLU A 74 -20.00 1.60 9.15
C GLU A 74 -20.06 2.60 7.97
N TRP A 75 -19.10 2.55 7.04
CA TRP A 75 -18.97 3.46 5.90
C TRP A 75 -19.47 2.82 4.59
N VAL A 76 -19.92 3.65 3.66
CA VAL A 76 -20.14 3.27 2.25
C VAL A 76 -19.30 4.15 1.31
N CYS A 77 -19.15 3.72 0.07
CA CYS A 77 -18.48 4.48 -0.99
C CYS A 77 -19.45 4.71 -2.16
N ASP A 78 -19.72 5.97 -2.47
CA ASP A 78 -20.67 6.39 -3.49
C ASP A 78 -19.98 7.21 -4.59
N VAL A 79 -20.48 7.12 -5.83
CA VAL A 79 -20.03 7.97 -6.95
C VAL A 79 -21.08 9.03 -7.19
N ALA A 80 -20.67 10.29 -7.34
CA ALA A 80 -21.56 11.39 -7.70
C ALA A 80 -20.88 12.42 -8.59
N HIS A 81 -21.65 13.26 -9.27
CA HIS A 81 -21.08 14.40 -9.97
C HIS A 81 -20.68 15.53 -9.01
N SER A 82 -19.71 16.36 -9.43
CA SER A 82 -19.32 17.58 -8.72
C SER A 82 -19.28 18.76 -9.71
N PRO A 83 -20.29 19.65 -9.72
CA PRO A 83 -21.46 19.69 -8.83
C PRO A 83 -22.44 18.53 -9.06
N ARG A 84 -23.15 18.13 -7.99
CA ARG A 84 -24.19 17.10 -8.05
C ARG A 84 -25.30 17.47 -9.04
N ILE A 85 -25.82 16.46 -9.72
CA ILE A 85 -26.97 16.58 -10.65
C ILE A 85 -28.11 15.66 -10.20
N ASP A 86 -29.27 15.75 -10.84
CA ASP A 86 -30.50 15.04 -10.43
C ASP A 86 -30.34 13.51 -10.38
N ILE A 87 -29.51 12.94 -11.26
CA ILE A 87 -29.28 11.49 -11.30
C ILE A 87 -28.59 10.96 -10.05
N ASP A 88 -27.75 11.77 -9.39
CA ASP A 88 -27.02 11.42 -8.16
C ASP A 88 -27.94 11.30 -6.93
N ASN A 89 -29.17 11.79 -7.04
CA ASN A 89 -30.17 11.74 -5.98
C ASN A 89 -31.19 10.61 -6.19
N GLN A 90 -31.10 9.88 -7.30
CA GLN A 90 -31.98 8.74 -7.53
C GLN A 90 -31.64 7.63 -6.51
N PRO A 91 -32.65 7.03 -5.87
CA PRO A 91 -32.42 6.01 -4.84
C PRO A 91 -31.57 4.82 -5.31
N GLU A 92 -31.69 4.43 -6.57
CA GLU A 92 -30.95 3.36 -7.24
C GLU A 92 -29.45 3.65 -7.44
N ASN A 93 -29.08 4.93 -7.44
CA ASN A 93 -27.71 5.42 -7.63
C ASN A 93 -27.07 5.81 -6.28
N GLN A 94 -27.53 5.20 -5.19
CA GLN A 94 -27.05 5.46 -3.85
C GLN A 94 -26.92 4.15 -3.09
N CYS A 95 -25.93 4.08 -2.20
CA CYS A 95 -25.70 2.90 -1.38
C CYS A 95 -26.88 2.58 -0.45
N SER A 96 -27.44 1.38 -0.59
CA SER A 96 -28.61 0.96 0.18
C SER A 96 -28.34 0.86 1.68
N ALA A 97 -27.12 0.50 2.11
CA ALA A 97 -26.81 0.41 3.55
C ALA A 97 -26.92 1.78 4.23
N PHE A 98 -26.55 2.87 3.55
CA PHE A 98 -26.73 4.22 4.07
C PHE A 98 -28.22 4.62 4.07
N ARG A 99 -28.94 4.37 2.97
CA ARG A 99 -30.38 4.67 2.86
C ARG A 99 -31.24 3.91 3.88
N GLU A 100 -30.86 2.69 4.24
CA GLU A 100 -31.54 1.84 5.21
C GLU A 100 -31.06 2.08 6.66
N GLY A 101 -30.06 2.94 6.88
CA GLY A 101 -29.50 3.24 8.20
C GLY A 101 -28.60 2.14 8.80
N LYS A 102 -28.16 1.18 7.98
CA LYS A 102 -27.19 0.14 8.36
C LYS A 102 -25.75 0.67 8.37
N ALA A 103 -25.45 1.62 7.49
CA ALA A 103 -24.24 2.42 7.50
C ALA A 103 -24.59 3.85 7.93
N ARG A 104 -23.67 4.51 8.64
CA ARG A 104 -23.90 5.87 9.20
C ARG A 104 -23.05 6.94 8.53
N HIS A 105 -22.10 6.51 7.71
CA HIS A 105 -21.12 7.36 7.09
C HIS A 105 -20.95 7.01 5.62
N PHE A 106 -20.49 7.97 4.83
CA PHE A 106 -20.19 7.77 3.42
C PHE A 106 -19.00 8.62 2.96
N VAL A 107 -18.20 8.04 2.07
CA VAL A 107 -17.27 8.76 1.21
C VAL A 107 -17.91 8.88 -0.16
N GLU A 108 -17.88 10.08 -0.73
CA GLU A 108 -18.35 10.36 -2.08
C GLU A 108 -17.15 10.72 -2.96
N VAL A 109 -17.01 10.04 -4.08
CA VAL A 109 -15.99 10.32 -5.10
C VAL A 109 -16.66 10.75 -6.41
N SER A 110 -15.93 11.52 -7.21
CA SER A 110 -16.36 11.89 -8.56
C SER A 110 -16.24 10.72 -9.54
N ILE A 111 -16.77 10.90 -10.75
CA ILE A 111 -16.55 10.00 -11.89
C ILE A 111 -15.06 9.81 -12.24
N ASP A 112 -14.19 10.75 -11.83
CA ASP A 112 -12.73 10.68 -11.98
C ASP A 112 -12.04 10.07 -10.75
N CYS A 113 -12.81 9.46 -9.84
CA CYS A 113 -12.35 8.86 -8.59
C CYS A 113 -11.67 9.85 -7.62
N ILE A 114 -12.01 11.13 -7.69
CA ILE A 114 -11.52 12.17 -6.78
C ILE A 114 -12.52 12.34 -5.64
N VAL A 115 -12.04 12.33 -4.39
CA VAL A 115 -12.90 12.55 -3.21
C VAL A 115 -13.59 13.91 -3.30
N ILE A 116 -14.93 13.89 -3.27
CA ILE A 116 -15.78 15.08 -3.20
C ILE A 116 -15.98 15.48 -1.73
N LYS A 117 -16.42 14.53 -0.89
CA LYS A 117 -16.64 14.76 0.54
C LYS A 117 -16.68 13.45 1.34
N LYS A 118 -16.60 13.62 2.66
CA LYS A 118 -16.70 12.56 3.66
C LYS A 118 -17.60 13.02 4.81
N VAL A 119 -18.61 12.24 5.17
CA VAL A 119 -19.60 12.53 6.23
C VAL A 119 -19.88 11.27 7.04
#